data_AF-A0A5E5QLS3-F1
#
_entry.id   AF-A0A5E5QLS3-F1
#
_cell.length_a   1.000
_cell.length_b   1.000
_cell.length_c   1.000
_cell.angle_alpha   90.00
_cell.angle_beta   90.00
_cell.angle_gamma   90.00
#
_symmetry.space_group_name_H-M   'P 1'
#
loop_
_entity.id
_entity.type
_entity.pdbx_description
1 polymer ?
#
loop_
_entity_poly.entity_id
_entity_poly.type
_entity_poly.pdbx_seq_one_letter_code
_entity_poly.pdbx_strand_id
1 'polypeptide(L)'
;MRDVAILVDGGFYLKRYKKQPDVKQVAKGLLTHCLKHIHNQSENNDRHITEPERLYRIFFYDCPPITKKLHHPITKKAVDFKTSKTALNLY
;
A
#
# COMPACT_ATOMS: atom_id res chain seq x y z
N MET A 1 10.81 -19.87 -11.60
CA MET A 1 9.93 -18.69 -11.79
C MET A 1 9.29 -18.43 -10.45
N ARG A 2 9.60 -17.29 -9.85
CA ARG A 2 9.19 -16.93 -8.48
C ARG A 2 7.79 -16.35 -8.50
N ASP A 3 6.91 -16.84 -7.65
CA ASP A 3 5.58 -16.26 -7.47
C ASP A 3 5.65 -15.07 -6.49
N VAL A 4 5.20 -13.91 -6.95
CA VAL A 4 5.19 -12.66 -6.16
C VAL A 4 3.76 -12.29 -5.79
N ALA A 5 3.53 -12.07 -4.49
CA ALA A 5 2.31 -11.48 -3.98
C ALA A 5 2.57 -10.06 -3.48
N ILE A 6 1.67 -9.13 -3.80
CA ILE A 6 1.79 -7.72 -3.42
C ILE A 6 0.63 -7.37 -2.48
N LEU A 7 0.93 -6.81 -1.31
CA LEU A 7 -0.07 -6.27 -0.38
C LEU A 7 -0.07 -4.74 -0.46
N VAL A 8 -1.24 -4.17 -0.76
CA VAL A 8 -1.44 -2.74 -0.91
C VAL A 8 -2.29 -2.20 0.24
N ASP A 9 -1.73 -1.23 0.97
CA ASP A 9 -2.51 -0.34 1.83
C ASP A 9 -3.33 0.61 0.96
N GLY A 10 -4.63 0.32 0.83
CA GLY A 10 -5.52 1.09 -0.03
C GLY A 10 -5.73 2.52 0.44
N GLY A 11 -5.87 2.71 1.75
CA GLY A 11 -6.07 4.04 2.35
C GLY A 11 -4.86 4.94 2.15
N PHE A 12 -3.65 4.41 2.30
CA PHE A 12 -2.42 5.12 2.00
C PHE A 12 -2.25 5.37 0.50
N TYR A 13 -2.48 4.35 -0.32
CA TYR A 13 -2.32 4.45 -1.78
C TYR A 13 -3.21 5.56 -2.35
N LEU A 14 -4.51 5.55 -2.03
CA LEU A 14 -5.47 6.52 -2.55
C LEU A 14 -5.17 7.96 -2.10
N LYS A 15 -4.65 8.15 -0.88
CA LYS A 15 -4.21 9.48 -0.39
C LYS A 15 -3.01 10.03 -1.14
N ARG A 16 -2.14 9.16 -1.66
CA ARG A 16 -0.92 9.54 -2.40
C ARG A 16 -1.12 9.52 -3.91
N TYR A 17 -2.13 8.83 -4.40
CA TYR A 17 -2.48 8.83 -5.80
C TYR A 17 -2.92 10.23 -6.24
N LYS A 18 -2.52 10.64 -7.44
CA LYS A 18 -2.91 11.95 -7.99
C LYS A 18 -4.43 12.01 -8.06
N LYS A 19 -5.03 13.15 -7.69
CA LYS A 19 -6.49 13.33 -7.77
C LYS A 19 -6.99 12.90 -9.14
N GLN A 20 -7.80 11.84 -9.17
CA GLN A 20 -8.32 11.22 -10.39
C GLN A 20 -9.78 10.84 -10.11
N PRO A 21 -10.75 11.52 -10.73
CA PRO A 21 -12.17 11.23 -10.52
C PRO A 21 -12.61 9.90 -11.14
N ASP A 22 -11.92 9.41 -12.18
CA ASP A 22 -12.26 8.12 -12.79
C ASP A 22 -11.65 6.94 -12.00
N VAL A 23 -12.52 6.23 -11.28
CA VAL A 23 -12.17 5.04 -10.49
C VAL A 23 -11.50 3.94 -11.35
N LYS A 24 -11.85 3.81 -12.63
CA LYS A 24 -11.23 2.83 -13.52
C LYS A 24 -9.77 3.19 -13.81
N GLN A 25 -9.48 4.49 -13.96
CA GLN A 25 -8.11 4.96 -14.13
C GLN A 25 -7.27 4.78 -12.87
N VAL A 26 -7.87 5.00 -11.69
CA VAL A 26 -7.21 4.70 -10.40
C VAL A 26 -6.86 3.21 -10.31
N ALA A 27 -7.81 2.32 -10.59
CA ALA A 27 -7.58 0.88 -10.57
C ALA A 27 -6.51 0.44 -11.59
N LYS A 28 -6.56 0.96 -12.81
CA LYS A 28 -5.54 0.72 -13.85
C LYS A 28 -4.17 1.22 -13.41
N GLY A 29 -4.11 2.40 -12.78
CA GLY A 29 -2.88 2.96 -12.21
C GLY A 29 -2.30 2.10 -11.10
N LEU A 30 -3.14 1.56 -10.22
CA LEU A 30 -2.73 0.63 -9.16
C LEU A 30 -2.15 -0.65 -9.74
N LEU A 31 -2.84 -1.27 -10.69
CA LEU A 31 -2.36 -2.47 -11.37
C LEU A 31 -1.03 -2.21 -12.07
N THR A 32 -0.93 -1.11 -12.82
CA THR A 32 0.30 -0.72 -13.52
C THR A 32 1.46 -0.50 -12.55
N HIS A 33 1.21 0.15 -11.41
CA HIS A 33 2.22 0.34 -10.38
C HIS A 33 2.67 -1.00 -9.80
N CYS A 34 1.74 -1.91 -9.47
CA CYS A 34 2.08 -3.24 -8.96
C CYS A 34 2.92 -4.05 -9.98
N LEU A 35 2.53 -4.01 -11.26
CA LEU A 35 3.28 -4.71 -12.31
C LEU A 35 4.69 -4.15 -12.53
N LYS A 36 4.93 -2.86 -12.27
CA LYS A 36 6.28 -2.25 -12.32
C LYS A 36 7.21 -2.73 -11.20
N HIS A 37 6.67 -3.29 -10.12
CA HIS A 37 7.47 -3.91 -9.06
C HIS A 37 7.86 -5.36 -9.38
N ILE A 38 7.27 -5.97 -10.42
CA ILE A 38 7.66 -7.29 -10.89
C ILE A 38 8.92 -7.13 -11.74
N HIS A 39 10.00 -7.76 -11.32
CA HIS A 39 11.32 -7.62 -11.91
C HIS A 39 11.47 -8.44 -13.19
N ASN A 40 11.83 -7.78 -14.29
CA ASN A 40 12.35 -8.45 -15.48
C ASN A 40 13.86 -8.58 -15.37
N GLN A 41 14.35 -9.82 -15.29
CA GLN A 41 15.79 -10.10 -15.19
C GLN A 41 16.61 -9.56 -16.36
N SER A 42 16.00 -9.34 -17.54
CA SER A 42 16.73 -8.80 -18.70
C SER A 42 17.04 -7.32 -18.61
N GLU A 43 16.40 -6.56 -17.71
CA GLU A 43 16.51 -5.09 -17.68
C GLU A 43 17.24 -4.56 -16.44
N ASN A 44 17.38 -5.35 -15.37
CA ASN A 44 17.87 -4.85 -14.09
C ASN A 44 18.90 -5.80 -13.45
N ASN A 45 20.10 -5.27 -13.14
CA ASN A 45 21.21 -5.94 -12.45
C ASN A 45 20.98 -6.12 -10.94
N ASP A 46 19.76 -6.48 -10.51
CA ASP A 46 19.53 -6.82 -9.10
C ASP A 46 20.09 -8.22 -8.81
N ARG A 47 21.23 -8.24 -8.13
CA ARG A 47 21.95 -9.44 -7.70
C ARG A 47 21.16 -10.35 -6.75
N HIS A 48 20.05 -9.87 -6.17
CA HIS A 48 19.19 -10.68 -5.30
C HIS A 48 18.07 -11.38 -6.08
N ILE A 49 17.78 -10.99 -7.33
CA ILE A 49 16.72 -11.56 -8.16
C ILE A 49 17.34 -12.46 -9.24
N THR A 50 17.53 -13.73 -8.90
CA THR A 50 18.24 -14.72 -9.73
C THR A 50 17.34 -15.55 -10.64
N GLU A 51 16.02 -15.43 -10.52
CA GLU A 51 15.04 -16.03 -11.43
C GLU A 51 13.92 -15.04 -11.81
N PRO A 52 13.22 -15.25 -12.95
CA PRO A 52 12.11 -14.42 -13.39
C PRO A 52 10.94 -14.48 -12.41
N GLU A 53 10.21 -13.37 -12.30
CA GLU A 53 9.07 -13.24 -11.42
C GLU A 53 7.74 -13.35 -12.19
N ARG A 54 6.74 -13.93 -11.54
CA ARG A 54 5.35 -13.93 -11.98
C ARG A 54 4.50 -13.31 -10.88
N LEU A 55 3.62 -12.39 -11.25
CA LEU A 55 2.58 -11.91 -10.35
C LEU A 55 1.61 -13.05 -10.03
N TYR A 56 1.57 -13.49 -8.78
CA TYR A 56 0.60 -14.45 -8.29
C TYR A 56 -0.70 -13.77 -7.89
N ARG A 57 -0.62 -12.73 -7.04
CA ARG A 57 -1.81 -12.04 -6.52
C ARG A 57 -1.51 -10.64 -6.01
N ILE A 58 -2.48 -9.74 -6.18
CA ILE A 58 -2.52 -8.45 -5.50
C ILE A 58 -3.58 -8.53 -4.40
N PHE A 59 -3.18 -8.25 -3.16
CA PHE A 59 -4.06 -8.08 -2.02
C PHE A 59 -4.26 -6.59 -1.79
N PHE A 60 -5.51 -6.14 -1.83
CA PHE A 60 -5.87 -4.78 -1.52
C PHE A 60 -6.77 -4.80 -0.29
N TYR A 61 -6.40 -4.05 0.74
CA TYR A 61 -7.24 -3.92 1.92
C TYR A 61 -7.63 -2.45 2.12
N ASP A 62 -8.84 -2.24 2.60
CA ASP A 62 -9.26 -0.92 3.06
C ASP A 62 -8.65 -0.66 4.44
N CYS A 63 -8.03 0.51 4.59
CA CYS A 63 -7.28 0.89 5.78
C CYS A 63 -8.03 2.03 6.49
N PRO A 64 -9.10 1.70 7.25
CA PRO A 64 -9.80 2.72 8.01
C PRO A 64 -8.86 3.33 9.05
N PRO A 65 -9.04 4.62 9.37
CA PRO A 65 -8.31 5.29 10.42
C PRO A 65 -8.33 4.50 11.73
N ILE A 66 -7.17 4.37 12.36
CA ILE A 66 -7.02 3.66 13.63
C ILE A 66 -7.78 4.38 14.75
N THR A 67 -8.52 3.63 15.56
CA THR A 67 -9.37 4.15 16.64
C THR A 67 -8.82 3.88 18.05
N LYS A 68 -7.64 3.25 18.14
CA LYS A 68 -7.01 2.84 19.40
C LYS A 68 -6.11 3.93 19.97
N LYS A 69 -5.92 3.92 21.28
CA LYS A 69 -4.83 4.65 21.95
C LYS A 69 -3.55 3.82 21.84
N LEU A 70 -2.45 4.42 21.36
CA LEU A 70 -1.14 3.77 21.28
C LEU A 70 -0.07 4.66 21.94
N HIS A 71 1.03 4.06 22.38
CA HIS A 71 2.14 4.81 22.96
C HIS A 71 3.13 5.24 21.89
N HIS A 72 3.53 6.51 21.92
CA HIS A 72 4.62 7.00 21.09
C HIS A 72 5.94 6.27 21.47
N PRO A 73 6.69 5.67 20.52
CA PRO A 73 7.78 4.75 20.84
C PRO A 73 8.93 5.40 21.61
N ILE A 74 9.20 6.69 21.35
CA ILE A 74 10.24 7.48 22.02
C ILE A 74 9.74 8.06 23.35
N THR A 75 8.75 8.96 23.31
CA THR A 75 8.27 9.70 24.50
C THR A 75 7.40 8.87 25.45
N LYS A 76 6.96 7.67 25.03
CA LYS A 76 6.01 6.79 25.74
C LYS A 76 4.65 7.42 26.06
N LYS A 77 4.38 8.64 25.60
CA LYS A 77 3.08 9.30 25.78
C LYS A 77 2.00 8.55 25.01
N ALA A 78 0.83 8.40 25.62
CA ALA A 78 -0.34 7.87 24.95
C ALA A 78 -0.84 8.88 23.91
N VAL A 79 -1.10 8.42 22.70
CA VAL A 79 -1.71 9.16 21.61
C VAL A 79 -3.07 8.52 21.33
N ASP A 80 -4.14 9.30 21.46
CA ASP A 80 -5.48 8.88 21.09
C ASP A 80 -5.72 9.16 19.61
N PHE A 81 -5.75 8.10 18.79
CA PHE A 81 -5.97 8.26 17.36
C PHE A 81 -7.44 8.46 17.00
N LYS A 82 -8.37 8.18 17.93
CA LYS A 82 -9.79 8.48 17.75
C LYS A 82 -10.06 9.98 17.69
N THR A 83 -9.18 10.80 18.27
CA THR A 83 -9.29 12.28 18.25
C THR A 83 -8.41 12.91 17.16
N SER A 84 -7.83 12.12 16.26
CA SER A 84 -6.98 12.62 15.18
C SER A 84 -7.79 13.26 14.06
N LYS A 85 -7.18 14.16 13.28
CA LYS A 85 -7.82 14.79 12.10
C LYS A 85 -8.34 13.78 11.07
N THR A 86 -7.74 12.59 11.05
CA THR A 86 -8.11 11.53 10.12
C THR A 86 -9.10 10.55 10.71
N ALA A 87 -9.54 10.69 11.96
CA ALA A 87 -10.51 9.80 12.57
C ALA A 87 -11.84 9.82 11.81
N LEU A 88 -12.49 8.67 11.71
CA LEU A 88 -13.88 8.61 11.23
C LEU A 88 -14.80 9.07 12.37
N ASN A 89 -15.65 10.06 12.11
CA ASN A 89 -16.78 10.40 12.98
C ASN A 89 -17.85 9.32 12.81
N LEU A 90 -17.61 8.16 13.39
CA LEU A 90 -18.63 7.15 13.60
C LEU A 90 -19.26 7.48 14.95
N TYR A 91 -20.55 7.85 14.93
CA TYR A 91 -21.40 8.38 16.02
C TYR A 91 -21.34 9.90 16.23
#